data_AF-A0A0B2PTU7-F1
#
_entry.id   AF-A0A0B2PTU7-F1
#
_cell.length_a   1.000
_cell.length_b   1.000
_cell.length_c   1.000
_cell.angle_alpha   90.00
_cell.angle_beta   90.00
_cell.angle_gamma   90.00
#
_symmetry.space_group_name_H-M   'P 1'
#
loop_
_entity.id
_entity.type
_entity.pdbx_description
1 polymer ?
#
loop_
_entity_poly.entity_id
_entity_poly.type
_entity_poly.pdbx_seq_one_letter_code
_entity_poly.pdbx_strand_id
1 'polypeptide(L)'
;MSHKDAALWKAQQCLLTHFKQCSSMKHLKEMHARVVQSGFDKTPLVVGKIIEFCMVSGHGDMTYAVRVFDRIDKPGAFMWNTMIRGFGKTHQPDKAIDLYKRMVRKYLLELEPEHNSNYVLVANMYASTGQWKEMSKERRSMQQRRVQKPEPANSFIGVT
;
A
#
# COMPACT_ATOMS: atom_id res chain seq x y z
N MET A 1 10.13 27.43 -14.46
CA MET A 1 10.74 26.20 -13.91
C MET A 1 12.12 26.56 -13.39
N SER A 2 12.42 26.35 -12.11
CA SER A 2 13.71 26.75 -11.53
C SER A 2 14.85 25.87 -12.08
N HIS A 3 16.07 26.40 -12.16
CA HIS A 3 17.26 25.63 -12.51
C HIS A 3 17.45 24.40 -11.60
N LYS A 4 17.02 24.50 -10.32
CA LYS A 4 17.03 23.38 -9.36
C LYS A 4 16.04 22.28 -9.73
N ASP A 5 14.85 22.63 -10.22
CA ASP A 5 13.82 21.66 -10.63
C ASP A 5 14.26 20.87 -11.87
N ALA A 6 14.94 21.54 -12.80
CA ALA A 6 15.50 20.90 -13.99
C ALA A 6 16.61 19.90 -13.66
N ALA A 7 17.47 20.22 -12.69
CA ALA A 7 18.53 19.32 -12.22
C ALA A 7 17.96 18.08 -11.51
N LEU A 8 16.94 18.26 -10.66
CA LEU A 8 16.24 17.16 -9.99
C LEU A 8 15.55 16.23 -10.99
N TRP A 9 14.85 16.78 -11.98
CA TRP A 9 14.23 16.00 -13.05
C TRP A 9 15.25 15.19 -13.85
N LYS A 10 16.41 15.78 -14.20
CA LYS A 10 17.49 15.05 -14.90
C LYS A 10 18.04 13.90 -14.06
N ALA A 11 18.26 14.12 -12.76
CA ALA A 11 18.73 13.07 -11.86
C ALA A 11 17.74 11.90 -11.75
N GLN A 12 16.43 12.21 -11.65
CA GLN A 12 15.37 11.20 -11.67
C GLN A 12 15.37 10.39 -12.97
N GLN A 13 15.44 11.05 -14.13
CA GLN A 13 15.48 10.37 -15.42
C GLN A 13 16.71 9.46 -15.57
N CYS A 14 17.87 9.92 -15.09
CA CYS A 14 19.08 9.11 -15.07
C CYS A 14 18.89 7.82 -14.23
N LEU A 15 18.28 7.92 -13.03
CA LEU A 15 17.98 6.72 -12.24
C LEU A 15 17.04 5.76 -12.98
N LEU A 16 15.99 6.29 -13.62
CA LEU A 16 15.01 5.49 -14.36
C LEU A 16 15.62 4.76 -15.56
N THR A 17 16.58 5.36 -16.26
CA THR A 17 17.29 4.69 -17.36
C THR A 17 18.18 3.57 -16.84
N HIS A 18 18.89 3.77 -15.73
CA HIS A 18 19.71 2.71 -15.10
C HIS A 18 18.86 1.52 -14.62
N PHE A 19 17.64 1.76 -14.13
CA PHE A 19 16.74 0.66 -13.72
C PHE A 19 16.39 -0.28 -14.87
N LYS A 20 16.33 0.20 -16.12
CA LYS A 20 16.05 -0.64 -17.30
C LYS A 20 17.15 -1.68 -17.56
N GLN A 21 18.37 -1.40 -17.12
CA GLN A 21 19.54 -2.28 -17.30
C GLN A 21 19.77 -3.16 -16.06
N CYS A 22 18.98 -3.01 -15.00
CA CYS A 22 19.09 -3.83 -13.82
C CYS A 22 18.64 -5.26 -14.14
N SER A 23 19.53 -6.23 -13.94
CA SER A 23 19.29 -7.65 -14.23
C SER A 23 19.39 -8.55 -12.99
N SER A 24 19.84 -8.03 -11.85
CA SER A 24 20.05 -8.81 -10.62
C SER A 24 19.67 -8.05 -9.36
N MET A 25 19.33 -8.78 -8.30
CA MET A 25 19.06 -8.20 -6.99
C MET A 25 20.26 -7.51 -6.36
N LYS A 26 21.49 -7.94 -6.67
CA LYS A 26 22.70 -7.26 -6.19
C LYS A 26 22.74 -5.83 -6.72
N HIS A 27 22.62 -5.67 -8.03
CA HIS A 27 22.61 -4.36 -8.67
C HIS A 27 21.43 -3.51 -8.20
N LEU A 28 20.23 -4.10 -8.05
CA LEU A 28 19.07 -3.39 -7.52
C LEU A 28 19.31 -2.84 -6.11
N LYS A 29 19.92 -3.63 -5.21
CA LYS A 29 20.20 -3.19 -3.83
C LYS A 29 21.22 -2.06 -3.80
N GLU A 30 22.25 -2.11 -4.65
CA GLU A 30 23.22 -1.03 -4.82
C GLU A 30 22.53 0.25 -5.32
N MET A 31 21.64 0.14 -6.31
CA MET A 31 20.84 1.25 -6.80
C MET A 31 19.92 1.82 -5.72
N HIS A 32 19.22 0.97 -4.96
CA HIS A 32 18.37 1.43 -3.88
C HIS A 32 19.17 2.16 -2.80
N ALA A 33 20.37 1.69 -2.46
CA ALA A 33 21.26 2.40 -1.54
C ALA A 33 21.60 3.81 -2.06
N ARG A 34 21.90 3.96 -3.36
CA ARG A 34 22.12 5.28 -3.99
C ARG A 34 20.88 6.16 -3.96
N VAL A 35 19.69 5.58 -4.21
CA VAL A 35 18.40 6.29 -4.14
C VAL A 35 18.18 6.88 -2.74
N VAL A 36 18.47 6.12 -1.69
CA VAL A 36 18.38 6.60 -0.29
C VAL A 36 19.41 7.69 -0.02
N GLN A 37 20.67 7.50 -0.42
CA GLN A 37 21.72 8.49 -0.21
C GLN A 37 21.47 9.82 -0.93
N SER A 38 20.78 9.78 -2.06
CA SER A 38 20.43 10.96 -2.87
C SER A 38 19.07 11.60 -2.49
N GLY A 39 18.34 11.02 -1.54
CA GLY A 39 17.04 11.54 -1.08
C GLY A 39 15.86 11.28 -2.02
N PHE A 40 16.01 10.36 -3.00
CA PHE A 40 14.93 9.97 -3.91
C PHE A 40 14.08 8.80 -3.37
N ASP A 41 14.32 8.34 -2.15
CA ASP A 41 13.61 7.24 -1.47
C ASP A 41 12.15 7.56 -1.14
N LYS A 42 11.75 8.83 -1.24
CA LYS A 42 10.34 9.25 -1.15
C LYS A 42 9.70 9.57 -2.50
N THR A 43 10.44 9.41 -3.60
CA THR A 43 9.94 9.71 -4.95
C THR A 43 9.15 8.51 -5.50
N PRO A 44 7.82 8.61 -5.68
CA PRO A 44 7.00 7.45 -6.01
C PRO A 44 7.42 6.77 -7.33
N LEU A 45 7.84 7.55 -8.33
CA LEU A 45 8.32 7.01 -9.60
C LEU A 45 9.57 6.13 -9.44
N VAL A 46 10.52 6.58 -8.61
CA VAL A 46 11.80 5.87 -8.40
C VAL A 46 11.58 4.62 -7.57
N VAL A 47 10.89 4.75 -6.43
CA VAL A 47 10.60 3.62 -5.54
C VAL A 47 9.68 2.60 -6.22
N GLY A 48 8.75 3.07 -7.05
CA GLY A 48 7.87 2.22 -7.84
C GLY A 48 8.64 1.28 -8.78
N LYS A 49 9.77 1.72 -9.34
CA LYS A 49 10.64 0.87 -10.18
C LYS A 49 11.38 -0.20 -9.37
N ILE A 50 11.77 0.10 -8.14
CA ILE A 50 12.36 -0.90 -7.23
C ILE A 50 11.33 -1.99 -6.93
N ILE A 51 10.10 -1.60 -6.57
CA ILE A 51 9.00 -2.55 -6.31
C ILE A 51 8.65 -3.36 -7.55
N GLU A 52 8.53 -2.70 -8.72
CA GLU A 52 8.25 -3.36 -9.99
C GLU A 52 9.29 -4.44 -10.32
N PHE A 53 10.58 -4.12 -10.19
CA PHE A 53 11.64 -5.11 -10.41
C PHE A 53 11.48 -6.30 -9.46
N CYS A 54 11.29 -6.06 -8.16
CA CYS A 54 11.17 -7.13 -7.17
C CYS A 54 9.94 -8.02 -7.37
N MET A 55 8.83 -7.48 -7.86
CA MET A 55 7.58 -8.23 -8.03
C MET A 55 7.44 -8.90 -9.40
N VAL A 56 8.09 -8.37 -10.45
CA VAL A 56 7.87 -8.79 -11.85
C VAL A 56 9.06 -9.55 -12.43
N SER A 57 10.28 -9.23 -12.03
CA SER A 57 11.49 -9.88 -12.57
C SER A 57 11.59 -11.33 -12.08
N GLY A 58 12.05 -12.25 -12.94
CA GLY A 58 12.37 -13.62 -12.55
C GLY A 58 13.50 -13.71 -11.51
N HIS A 59 14.27 -12.64 -11.35
CA HIS A 59 15.31 -12.51 -10.32
C HIS A 59 14.84 -11.72 -9.10
N GLY A 60 13.56 -11.33 -9.03
CA GLY A 60 13.03 -10.45 -8.01
C GLY A 60 12.94 -11.10 -6.62
N ASP A 61 13.03 -10.27 -5.57
CA ASP A 61 12.82 -10.67 -4.18
C ASP A 61 11.55 -10.00 -3.65
N MET A 62 10.45 -10.75 -3.60
CA MET A 62 9.16 -10.24 -3.10
C MET A 62 9.21 -9.84 -1.62
N THR A 63 10.05 -10.49 -0.83
CA THR A 63 10.23 -10.11 0.59
C THR A 63 10.89 -8.74 0.68
N TYR A 64 11.84 -8.46 -0.22
CA TYR A 64 12.42 -7.13 -0.36
C TYR A 64 11.38 -6.10 -0.81
N ALA A 65 10.53 -6.43 -1.78
CA ALA A 65 9.44 -5.55 -2.22
C ALA A 65 8.55 -5.12 -1.04
N VAL A 66 8.13 -6.07 -0.19
CA VAL A 66 7.31 -5.79 1.00
C VAL A 66 8.03 -4.83 1.95
N ARG A 67 9.32 -5.05 2.24
CA ARG A 67 10.10 -4.16 3.11
C ARG A 67 10.23 -2.74 2.56
N VAL A 68 10.39 -2.60 1.24
CA VAL A 68 10.43 -1.28 0.59
C VAL A 68 9.06 -0.62 0.64
N PHE A 69 8.02 -1.37 0.28
CA PHE A 69 6.64 -0.90 0.24
C PHE A 69 6.13 -0.42 1.61
N ASP A 70 6.44 -1.16 2.68
CA ASP A 70 5.98 -0.82 4.05
C ASP A 70 6.63 0.46 4.61
N ARG A 71 7.69 0.98 3.98
CA ARG A 71 8.31 2.28 4.33
C ARG A 71 7.66 3.46 3.62
N ILE A 72 6.69 3.24 2.74
CA ILE A 72 6.06 4.28 1.94
C ILE A 72 4.81 4.78 2.66
N ASP A 73 4.86 6.05 3.10
CA ASP A 73 3.74 6.67 3.84
C ASP A 73 2.48 6.77 3.00
N LYS A 74 2.56 7.04 1.69
CA LYS A 74 1.42 7.17 0.77
C LYS A 74 1.70 6.46 -0.57
N PRO A 75 1.56 5.13 -0.62
CA PRO A 75 1.78 4.38 -1.86
C PRO A 75 0.71 4.76 -2.88
N GLY A 76 1.13 5.01 -4.13
CA GLY A 76 0.21 5.29 -5.23
C GLY A 76 -0.46 4.01 -5.76
N ALA A 77 -1.55 4.18 -6.52
CA ALA A 77 -2.31 3.07 -7.11
C ALA A 77 -1.44 2.10 -7.92
N PHE A 78 -0.45 2.61 -8.68
CA PHE A 78 0.51 1.78 -9.41
C PHE A 78 1.26 0.80 -8.50
N MET A 79 1.71 1.23 -7.32
CA MET A 79 2.47 0.39 -6.40
C MET A 79 1.58 -0.69 -5.79
N TRP A 80 0.36 -0.33 -5.35
CA TRP A 80 -0.63 -1.29 -4.86
C TRP A 80 -0.93 -2.36 -5.91
N ASN A 81 -1.25 -1.94 -7.14
CA ASN A 81 -1.56 -2.85 -8.25
C ASN A 81 -0.38 -3.77 -8.57
N THR A 82 0.85 -3.23 -8.51
CA THR A 82 2.07 -4.02 -8.74
C THR A 82 2.25 -5.09 -7.67
N MET A 83 2.08 -4.73 -6.39
CA MET A 83 2.19 -5.66 -5.27
C MET A 83 1.10 -6.75 -5.33
N ILE A 84 -0.16 -6.36 -5.52
CA ILE A 84 -1.31 -7.28 -5.59
C ILE A 84 -1.14 -8.25 -6.76
N ARG A 85 -0.83 -7.74 -7.97
CA ARG A 85 -0.60 -8.57 -9.16
C ARG A 85 0.58 -9.52 -8.98
N GLY A 86 1.66 -9.05 -8.35
CA GLY A 86 2.83 -9.89 -8.12
C GLY A 86 2.54 -11.06 -7.17
N PHE A 87 1.86 -10.83 -6.05
CA PHE A 87 1.45 -11.92 -5.15
C PHE A 87 0.38 -12.84 -5.75
N GLY A 88 -0.55 -12.30 -6.55
CA GLY A 88 -1.57 -13.10 -7.22
C GLY A 88 -1.02 -14.12 -8.24
N LYS A 89 0.24 -13.95 -8.68
CA LYS A 89 0.95 -14.90 -9.55
C LYS A 89 1.76 -15.95 -8.79
N THR A 90 1.68 -15.97 -7.45
CA THR A 90 2.41 -16.91 -6.60
C THR A 90 1.47 -17.88 -5.91
N HIS A 91 2.03 -18.89 -5.23
CA HIS A 91 1.29 -19.75 -4.31
C HIS A 91 0.91 -19.06 -2.99
N GLN A 92 0.84 -17.72 -2.96
CA GLN A 92 0.47 -16.91 -1.79
C GLN A 92 -0.65 -15.89 -2.14
N PRO A 93 -1.79 -16.34 -2.70
CA PRO A 93 -2.88 -15.44 -3.08
C PRO A 93 -3.48 -14.68 -1.88
N ASP A 94 -3.41 -15.25 -0.68
CA ASP A 94 -3.87 -14.59 0.55
C ASP A 94 -3.16 -13.26 0.79
N LYS A 95 -1.86 -13.18 0.46
CA LYS A 95 -1.09 -11.93 0.58
C LYS A 95 -1.59 -10.85 -0.38
N ALA A 96 -2.05 -11.24 -1.58
CA ALA A 96 -2.64 -10.29 -2.53
C ALA A 96 -3.97 -9.74 -1.99
N ILE A 97 -4.81 -10.61 -1.41
CA ILE A 97 -6.07 -10.22 -0.77
C ILE A 97 -5.80 -9.30 0.43
N ASP A 98 -4.82 -9.62 1.28
CA ASP A 98 -4.47 -8.80 2.44
C ASP A 98 -3.93 -7.42 2.04
N LEU A 99 -3.14 -7.34 0.98
CA LEU A 99 -2.70 -6.06 0.42
C LEU A 99 -3.88 -5.24 -0.12
N TYR A 100 -4.83 -5.88 -0.81
CA TYR A 100 -6.04 -5.21 -1.27
C TYR A 100 -6.88 -4.67 -0.10
N LYS A 101 -7.07 -5.46 0.97
CA LYS A 101 -7.77 -4.99 2.19
C LYS A 101 -7.06 -3.80 2.84
N ARG A 102 -5.71 -3.86 2.95
CA ARG A 102 -4.89 -2.75 3.46
C ARG A 102 -5.06 -1.49 2.61
N MET A 103 -5.11 -1.64 1.28
CA MET A 103 -5.35 -0.55 0.34
C MET A 103 -6.73 0.09 0.57
N VAL A 104 -7.80 -0.72 0.56
CA VAL A 104 -9.19 -0.26 0.74
C VAL A 104 -9.35 0.46 2.08
N ARG A 105 -8.87 -0.15 3.17
CA ARG A 105 -8.88 0.46 4.50
C ARG A 105 -8.21 1.82 4.51
N LYS A 106 -7.02 1.92 3.90
CA LYS A 106 -6.26 3.15 3.87
C LYS A 106 -7.01 4.27 3.14
N TYR A 107 -7.52 4.00 1.94
CA TYR A 107 -8.25 5.00 1.18
C TYR A 107 -9.56 5.40 1.83
N LEU A 108 -10.35 4.46 2.36
CA LEU A 108 -11.61 4.79 3.04
C LEU A 108 -11.39 5.65 4.28
N LEU A 109 -10.37 5.33 5.09
CA LEU A 109 -10.08 6.09 6.31
C LEU A 109 -9.34 7.41 6.06
N GLU A 110 -8.63 7.56 4.94
CA GLU A 110 -8.01 8.83 4.54
C GLU A 110 -9.02 9.80 3.91
N LEU A 111 -10.01 9.30 3.16
CA LEU A 111 -11.01 10.12 2.50
C LEU A 111 -12.01 10.72 3.50
N GLU A 112 -12.54 9.91 4.41
CA GLU A 112 -13.53 10.34 5.40
C GLU A 112 -13.27 9.67 6.76
N PRO A 113 -12.26 10.16 7.52
CA PRO A 113 -11.85 9.56 8.79
C PRO A 113 -12.91 9.62 9.90
N GLU A 114 -13.92 10.47 9.75
CA GLU A 114 -14.99 10.69 10.72
C GLU A 114 -16.27 9.94 10.38
N HIS A 115 -16.36 9.32 9.21
CA HIS A 115 -17.56 8.61 8.81
C HIS A 115 -17.55 7.19 9.41
N ASN A 116 -18.42 6.94 10.40
CA ASN A 116 -18.53 5.67 11.14
C ASN A 116 -18.65 4.45 10.21
N SER A 117 -19.36 4.59 9.10
CA SER A 117 -19.66 3.47 8.21
C SER A 117 -18.38 2.91 7.58
N ASN A 118 -17.34 3.73 7.36
CA ASN A 118 -16.04 3.27 6.86
C ASN A 118 -15.37 2.28 7.83
N TYR A 119 -15.40 2.53 9.14
CA TYR A 119 -14.87 1.60 10.14
C TYR A 119 -15.68 0.31 10.20
N VAL A 120 -17.01 0.40 10.09
CA VAL A 120 -17.90 -0.77 10.08
C VAL A 120 -17.65 -1.63 8.84
N LEU A 121 -17.54 -1.01 7.66
CA LEU A 121 -17.25 -1.70 6.39
C LEU A 121 -15.89 -2.41 6.45
N VAL A 122 -14.84 -1.73 6.91
CA VAL A 122 -13.51 -2.34 7.06
C VAL A 122 -13.53 -3.48 8.08
N ALA A 123 -14.23 -3.31 9.21
CA ALA A 123 -14.38 -4.37 10.21
C ALA A 123 -15.10 -5.60 9.64
N ASN A 124 -16.18 -5.41 8.89
CA ASN A 124 -16.93 -6.49 8.25
C ASN A 124 -16.11 -7.21 7.17
N MET A 125 -15.30 -6.48 6.39
CA MET A 125 -14.36 -7.06 5.43
C MET A 125 -13.33 -7.97 6.10
N TYR A 126 -12.82 -7.60 7.27
CA TYR A 126 -11.93 -8.48 8.04
C TYR A 126 -12.68 -9.66 8.66
N ALA A 127 -13.90 -9.46 9.15
CA ALA A 127 -14.72 -10.51 9.74
C ALA A 127 -15.08 -11.61 8.71
N SER A 128 -15.50 -11.22 7.50
CA SER A 128 -15.88 -12.16 6.43
C SER A 128 -14.73 -13.04 5.95
N THR A 129 -13.49 -12.66 6.27
CA THR A 129 -12.27 -13.40 5.92
C THR A 129 -11.59 -14.02 7.14
N GLY A 130 -12.28 -14.09 8.28
CA GLY A 130 -11.81 -14.73 9.50
C GLY A 130 -10.71 -13.96 10.26
N GLN A 131 -10.40 -12.72 9.86
CA GLN A 131 -9.34 -11.90 10.46
C GLN A 131 -9.86 -11.12 11.68
N TRP A 132 -10.36 -11.85 12.68
CA TRP A 132 -10.99 -11.29 13.88
C TRP A 132 -10.10 -10.34 14.68
N LYS A 133 -8.77 -10.55 14.65
CA LYS A 133 -7.79 -9.67 15.28
C LYS A 133 -7.79 -8.27 14.66
N GLU A 134 -7.79 -8.19 13.34
CA GLU A 134 -7.81 -6.92 12.61
C GLU A 134 -9.18 -6.23 12.75
N MET A 135 -10.28 -6.98 12.61
CA MET A 135 -11.63 -6.48 12.89
C MET A 135 -11.72 -5.82 14.29
N SER A 136 -11.19 -6.49 15.32
CA SER A 136 -11.23 -5.98 16.69
C SER A 136 -10.42 -4.70 16.86
N LYS A 137 -9.32 -4.53 16.12
CA LYS A 137 -8.55 -3.28 16.11
C LYS A 137 -9.37 -2.13 15.50
N GLU A 138 -10.06 -2.38 14.39
CA GLU A 138 -10.88 -1.35 13.74
C GLU A 138 -12.05 -0.89 14.64
N ARG A 139 -12.73 -1.82 15.31
CA ARG A 139 -13.80 -1.49 16.27
C ARG A 139 -13.30 -0.66 17.46
N ARG A 140 -12.13 -1.00 18.00
CA ARG A 140 -11.49 -0.20 19.06
C ARG A 140 -11.11 1.19 18.58
N SER A 141 -10.55 1.30 17.37
CA SER A 141 -10.19 2.59 16.77
C SER A 141 -11.40 3.51 16.62
N MET A 142 -12.55 2.97 16.18
CA MET A 142 -13.82 3.69 16.08
C MET A 142 -14.29 4.24 17.45
N GLN A 143 -14.22 3.43 18.51
CA GLN A 143 -14.61 3.84 19.87
C GLN A 143 -13.70 4.94 20.45
N GLN A 144 -12.38 4.81 20.25
CA GLN A 144 -11.41 5.79 20.74
C GLN A 144 -11.56 7.16 20.08
N ARG A 145 -11.95 7.18 18.80
CA ARG A 145 -12.16 8.40 18.03
C ARG A 145 -13.52 9.07 18.28
N ARG A 146 -14.32 8.56 19.24
CA ARG A 146 -15.69 9.02 19.57
C ARG A 146 -16.62 9.05 18.35
N VAL A 147 -16.34 8.25 17.33
CA VAL A 147 -17.23 8.14 16.17
C VAL A 147 -18.41 7.29 16.60
N GLN A 148 -19.56 7.93 16.83
CA GLN A 148 -20.76 7.23 17.26
C GLN A 148 -21.19 6.23 16.18
N LYS A 149 -21.51 5.01 16.59
CA LYS A 149 -22.23 4.06 15.72
C LYS A 149 -23.55 4.73 15.32
N PRO A 150 -24.02 4.64 14.06
CA PRO A 150 -25.43 4.95 13.81
C PRO A 150 -26.23 4.10 14.79
N GLU A 151 -27.19 4.71 15.49
CA GLU A 151 -28.19 3.99 16.29
C GLU A 151 -28.54 2.68 15.58
N PRO A 152 -28.52 1.52 16.26
CA PRO A 152 -28.97 0.28 15.64
C PRO A 152 -30.34 0.58 15.02
N ALA A 153 -30.47 0.41 13.70
CA ALA A 153 -31.73 0.64 13.03
C ALA A 153 -32.73 -0.35 13.63
N ASN A 154 -33.55 0.15 14.56
CA ASN A 154 -34.68 -0.57 15.11
C ASN A 154 -35.71 -0.65 14.00
N SER A 155 -35.63 -1.67 13.15
CA SER A 155 -36.81 -2.15 12.46
C SER A 155 -37.74 -2.74 13.52
N PHE A 156 -38.57 -1.87 14.11
CA PHE A 156 -39.77 -2.29 14.82
C PHE A 156 -40.59 -3.13 13.84
N ILE A 157 -40.46 -4.44 13.92
CA ILE A 157 -41.47 -5.34 13.36
C ILE A 157 -42.64 -5.22 14.33
N GLY A 158 -43.51 -4.24 14.07
CA GLY A 158 -44.83 -4.18 14.67
C GLY A 158 -45.61 -5.39 14.18
N VAL A 159 -45.59 -6.47 14.96
CA VAL A 159 -46.55 -7.55 14.81
C VAL A 159 -47.81 -7.08 15.52
N THR A 160 -48.77 -6.60 14.74
CA THR A 160 -50.18 -6.48 15.14
C THR A 160 -50.99 -7.49 14.36
#